data_AF-A0AAU0R558-F1
#
_entry.id   AF-A0AAU0R558-F1
#
_cell.length_a   1.000
_cell.length_b   1.000
_cell.length_c   1.000
_cell.angle_alpha   90.00
_cell.angle_beta   90.00
_cell.angle_gamma   90.00
#
_symmetry.space_group_name_H-M   'P 1'
#
loop_
_entity.id
_entity.type
_entity.pdbx_description
1 polymer ?
#
loop_
_entity_poly.entity_id
_entity_poly.type
_entity_poly.pdbx_seq_one_letter_code
_entity_poly.pdbx_strand_id
1 'polypeptide(L)'
;MEYNNWVLQENGKFVKPVFDNYQLYAHYMRNRNIAFNLDLSIVNSFIDWGKYPDSYSFWYYFVGCEEEITARLKQTELLKYESLIMNIDERDPICEIPINIFINKWLDFVAGAQYETTATTSDGKLFMEFRKGDLLYSNFKIK
;
A
#
# COMPACT_ATOMS: atom_id res chain seq x y z
N MET A 1 0.01 22.80 0.90
CA MET A 1 -0.30 21.75 1.89
C MET A 1 1.03 21.22 2.36
N GLU A 2 1.27 21.20 3.66
CA GLU A 2 2.50 20.68 4.25
C GLU A 2 2.17 19.32 4.86
N TYR A 3 2.91 18.28 4.48
CA TYR A 3 2.72 16.93 5.01
C TYR A 3 3.38 16.81 6.40
N ASN A 4 2.81 16.01 7.29
CA ASN A 4 3.41 15.71 8.59
C ASN A 4 4.44 14.56 8.48
N ASN A 5 4.19 13.59 7.60
CA ASN A 5 5.02 12.43 7.40
C ASN A 5 6.25 12.74 6.54
N TRP A 6 7.43 12.34 7.01
CA TRP A 6 8.71 12.60 6.35
C TRP A 6 8.77 12.05 4.92
N VAL A 7 8.21 10.86 4.65
CA VAL A 7 8.28 10.28 3.30
C VAL A 7 7.41 11.07 2.31
N LEU A 8 6.30 11.64 2.79
CA LEU A 8 5.44 12.49 1.99
C LEU A 8 6.08 13.87 1.77
N GLN A 9 6.77 14.42 2.77
CA GLN A 9 7.54 15.66 2.62
C GLN A 9 8.64 15.50 1.55
N GLU A 10 9.44 14.44 1.62
CA GLU A 10 10.53 14.17 0.67
C GLU A 10 10.04 13.94 -0.76
N ASN A 11 8.86 13.34 -0.92
CA ASN A 11 8.28 13.00 -2.21
C ASN A 11 7.15 13.93 -2.63
N GLY A 12 6.99 15.08 -1.97
CA GLY A 12 5.82 15.97 -2.12
C GLY A 12 5.55 16.48 -3.54
N LYS A 13 6.58 16.53 -4.40
CA LYS A 13 6.45 16.89 -5.82
C LYS A 13 5.88 15.77 -6.71
N PHE A 14 5.83 14.54 -6.20
CA PHE A 14 5.38 13.35 -6.93
C PHE A 14 4.07 12.78 -6.39
N VAL A 15 3.79 13.02 -5.11
CA VAL A 15 2.56 12.51 -4.46
C VAL A 15 1.42 13.52 -4.59
N LYS A 16 0.20 13.00 -4.71
CA LYS A 16 -1.01 13.80 -4.83
C LYS A 16 -2.04 13.35 -3.78
N PRO A 17 -2.55 14.25 -2.92
CA PRO A 17 -3.65 13.92 -2.00
C PRO A 17 -4.90 13.49 -2.77
N VAL A 18 -5.56 12.41 -2.34
CA VAL A 18 -6.80 11.89 -2.94
C VAL A 18 -7.94 11.80 -1.94
N PHE A 19 -7.66 11.37 -0.71
CA PHE A 19 -8.68 11.27 0.34
C PHE A 19 -8.19 11.93 1.64
N ASP A 20 -9.04 12.74 2.23
CA ASP A 20 -8.73 13.47 3.48
C ASP A 20 -8.77 12.56 4.71
N ASN A 21 -9.42 11.40 4.61
CA ASN A 21 -9.59 10.49 5.72
C ASN A 21 -9.82 9.05 5.26
N TYR A 22 -9.73 8.17 6.24
CA TYR A 22 -9.88 6.73 6.07
C TYR A 22 -11.29 6.30 5.65
N GLN A 23 -12.33 7.00 6.10
CA GLN A 23 -13.72 6.65 5.77
C GLN A 23 -13.99 6.79 4.28
N LEU A 24 -13.46 7.86 3.65
CA LEU A 24 -13.56 8.06 2.20
C LEU A 24 -12.78 6.98 1.43
N TYR A 25 -11.60 6.60 1.92
CA TYR A 25 -10.81 5.54 1.30
C TYR A 25 -11.46 4.16 1.43
N ALA A 26 -12.02 3.83 2.59
CA ALA A 26 -12.80 2.61 2.78
C ALA A 26 -14.03 2.57 1.86
N HIS A 27 -14.73 3.70 1.68
CA HIS A 27 -15.83 3.80 0.72
C HIS A 27 -15.35 3.59 -0.73
N TYR A 28 -14.20 4.17 -1.09
CA TYR A 28 -13.57 3.95 -2.39
C TYR A 28 -13.24 2.46 -2.61
N MET A 29 -12.59 1.81 -1.64
CA MET A 29 -12.27 0.38 -1.71
C MET A 29 -13.52 -0.49 -1.88
N ARG A 30 -14.60 -0.17 -1.16
CA ARG A 30 -15.90 -0.82 -1.31
C ARG A 30 -16.42 -0.73 -2.75
N ASN A 31 -16.36 0.45 -3.35
CA ASN A 31 -16.83 0.69 -4.72
C ASN A 31 -15.96 0.00 -5.78
N ARG A 32 -14.75 -0.44 -5.41
CA ARG A 32 -13.87 -1.29 -6.23
C ARG A 32 -14.01 -2.78 -5.92
N ASN A 33 -15.00 -3.18 -5.14
CA ASN A 33 -15.21 -4.56 -4.67
C ASN A 33 -14.03 -5.12 -3.85
N ILE A 34 -13.26 -4.24 -3.18
CA ILE A 34 -12.25 -4.69 -2.25
C ILE A 34 -12.92 -4.86 -0.88
N ALA A 35 -13.05 -6.11 -0.42
CA ALA A 35 -13.47 -6.47 0.93
C ALA A 35 -12.45 -6.01 1.98
N PHE A 36 -12.93 -5.32 3.01
CA PHE A 36 -12.13 -4.81 4.13
C PHE A 36 -12.85 -4.97 5.46
N ASN A 37 -12.08 -4.88 6.54
CA ASN A 37 -12.53 -4.92 7.92
C ASN A 37 -12.46 -3.51 8.53
N LEU A 38 -13.55 -3.04 9.14
CA LEU A 38 -13.55 -1.73 9.82
C LEU A 38 -13.02 -1.80 11.25
N ASP A 39 -13.07 -2.97 11.87
CA ASP A 39 -12.69 -3.17 13.27
C ASP A 39 -11.37 -3.92 13.39
N LEU A 40 -10.28 -3.16 13.31
CA LEU A 40 -8.92 -3.67 13.49
C LEU A 40 -8.60 -4.08 14.94
N SER A 41 -9.50 -3.83 15.90
CA SER A 41 -9.33 -4.34 17.27
C SER A 41 -9.65 -5.84 17.39
N ILE A 42 -10.41 -6.37 16.43
CA ILE A 42 -10.85 -7.78 16.39
C ILE A 42 -10.11 -8.55 15.29
N VAL A 43 -9.67 -7.88 14.23
CA VAL A 43 -8.96 -8.51 13.10
C VAL A 43 -7.57 -7.91 12.87
N ASN A 44 -6.61 -8.76 12.52
CA ASN A 44 -5.22 -8.35 12.32
C ASN A 44 -4.92 -7.81 10.90
N SER A 45 -5.94 -7.55 10.07
CA SER A 45 -5.79 -7.17 8.66
C SER A 45 -6.93 -6.23 8.25
N PHE A 46 -6.59 -5.15 7.57
CA PHE A 46 -7.57 -4.26 6.96
C PHE A 46 -8.25 -4.92 5.77
N ILE A 47 -7.51 -5.57 4.89
CA ILE A 47 -8.11 -6.29 3.77
C ILE A 47 -8.61 -7.65 4.28
N ASP A 48 -9.85 -8.01 3.95
CA ASP A 48 -10.39 -9.34 4.28
C ASP A 48 -9.82 -10.36 3.29
N TRP A 49 -8.58 -10.80 3.53
CA TRP A 49 -7.88 -11.80 2.72
C TRP A 49 -8.61 -13.14 2.63
N GLY A 50 -9.53 -13.43 3.56
CA GLY A 50 -10.40 -14.61 3.50
C GLY A 50 -11.37 -14.61 2.31
N LYS A 51 -11.57 -13.46 1.65
CA LYS A 51 -12.36 -13.33 0.41
C LYS A 51 -11.55 -13.54 -0.87
N TYR A 52 -10.22 -13.68 -0.77
CA TYR A 52 -9.32 -13.79 -1.92
C TYR A 52 -8.49 -15.08 -1.82
N PRO A 53 -9.03 -16.21 -2.30
CA PRO A 53 -8.33 -17.50 -2.23
C PRO A 53 -7.04 -17.53 -3.05
N ASP A 54 -6.92 -16.68 -4.07
CA ASP A 54 -5.72 -16.55 -4.91
C ASP A 54 -4.75 -15.46 -4.41
N SER A 55 -4.77 -15.15 -3.11
CA SER A 55 -3.84 -14.19 -2.50
C SER A 55 -2.44 -14.78 -2.31
N TYR A 56 -1.44 -13.92 -2.37
CA TYR A 56 -0.03 -14.23 -2.13
C TYR A 56 0.43 -13.54 -0.84
N SER A 57 1.27 -14.23 -0.07
CA SER A 57 1.92 -13.65 1.10
C SER A 57 3.39 -14.03 1.16
N PHE A 58 4.27 -13.09 1.50
CA PHE A 58 5.67 -13.39 1.79
C PHE A 58 6.24 -12.44 2.84
N TRP A 59 7.36 -12.86 3.44
CA TRP A 59 8.11 -12.06 4.40
C TRP A 59 9.00 -11.05 3.69
N TYR A 60 8.80 -9.75 3.94
CA TYR A 60 9.43 -8.68 3.16
C TYR A 60 10.56 -7.96 3.89
N TYR A 61 10.71 -8.15 5.22
CA TYR A 61 11.62 -7.34 6.03
C TYR A 61 12.81 -8.16 6.54
N PHE A 62 13.94 -8.06 5.85
CA PHE A 62 15.19 -8.75 6.19
C PHE A 62 16.41 -7.95 5.73
N VAL A 63 17.59 -8.31 6.22
CA VAL A 63 18.84 -7.65 5.81
C VAL A 63 19.04 -7.81 4.29
N GLY A 64 19.09 -6.68 3.57
CA GLY A 64 19.24 -6.67 2.10
C GLY A 64 17.93 -6.80 1.32
N CYS A 65 16.77 -6.77 1.98
CA CYS A 65 15.46 -6.91 1.31
C CYS A 65 15.17 -5.81 0.29
N GLU A 66 15.70 -4.60 0.47
CA GLU A 66 15.38 -3.44 -0.36
C GLU A 66 15.57 -3.70 -1.85
N GLU A 67 16.77 -4.15 -2.26
CA GLU A 67 17.09 -4.43 -3.66
C GLU A 67 16.30 -5.61 -4.19
N GLU A 68 16.18 -6.68 -3.40
CA GLU A 68 15.48 -7.89 -3.80
C GLU A 68 13.98 -7.63 -4.02
N ILE A 69 13.30 -7.05 -3.03
CA ILE A 69 11.87 -6.74 -3.12
C ILE A 69 11.62 -5.71 -4.23
N THR A 70 12.51 -4.71 -4.39
CA THR A 70 12.43 -3.77 -5.52
C THR A 70 12.48 -4.52 -6.86
N ALA A 71 13.42 -5.45 -7.03
CA ALA A 71 13.55 -6.24 -8.26
C ALA A 71 12.31 -7.11 -8.51
N ARG A 72 11.77 -7.72 -7.46
CA ARG A 72 10.55 -8.54 -7.53
C ARG A 72 9.33 -7.69 -7.91
N LEU A 73 9.14 -6.52 -7.28
CA LEU A 73 8.08 -5.57 -7.61
C LEU A 73 8.16 -5.08 -9.06
N LYS A 74 9.38 -4.85 -9.59
CA LYS A 74 9.63 -4.51 -11.00
C LYS A 74 9.28 -5.64 -11.98
N GLN A 75 8.99 -6.84 -11.51
CA GLN A 75 8.56 -7.97 -12.35
C GLN A 75 7.05 -8.26 -12.23
N THR A 76 6.32 -7.43 -11.49
CA THR A 76 4.88 -7.58 -11.30
C THR A 76 4.08 -6.85 -12.37
N GLU A 77 2.78 -7.13 -12.41
CA GLU A 77 1.84 -6.36 -13.23
C GLU A 77 1.56 -4.95 -12.72
N LEU A 78 2.05 -4.56 -11.53
CA LEU A 78 1.93 -3.17 -11.04
C LEU A 78 2.52 -2.18 -12.03
N LEU A 79 3.58 -2.53 -12.75
CA LEU A 79 4.21 -1.65 -13.75
C LEU A 79 3.31 -1.29 -14.94
N LYS A 80 2.17 -1.97 -15.12
CA LYS A 80 1.17 -1.62 -16.14
C LYS A 80 0.30 -0.44 -15.71
N TYR A 81 0.38 -0.02 -14.46
CA TYR A 81 -0.40 1.06 -13.88
C TYR A 81 0.48 2.30 -13.69
N GLU A 82 -0.14 3.47 -13.78
CA GLU A 82 0.54 4.75 -13.61
C GLU A 82 0.83 5.03 -12.14
N SER A 83 -0.15 4.76 -11.27
CA SER A 83 -0.12 5.10 -9.86
C SER A 83 -0.78 4.02 -8.98
N LEU A 84 -0.49 4.11 -7.69
CA LEU A 84 -1.26 3.47 -6.64
C LEU A 84 -1.71 4.52 -5.61
N ILE A 85 -2.74 4.19 -4.86
CA ILE A 85 -3.28 4.95 -3.74
C ILE A 85 -2.84 4.25 -2.46
N MET A 86 -2.23 4.98 -1.54
CA MET A 86 -1.64 4.41 -0.33
C MET A 86 -1.97 5.25 0.90
N ASN A 87 -2.29 4.57 2.00
CA ASN A 87 -2.43 5.18 3.32
C ASN A 87 -1.07 5.26 4.02
N ILE A 88 -0.68 6.39 4.59
CA ILE A 88 0.63 6.55 5.24
C ILE A 88 0.48 6.83 6.74
N ASP A 89 -0.16 7.94 7.12
CA ASP A 89 -0.34 8.35 8.53
C ASP A 89 -1.76 8.93 8.67
N GLU A 90 -2.40 8.74 9.82
CA GLU A 90 -3.75 9.28 10.09
C GLU A 90 -3.82 10.81 10.07
N ARG A 91 -2.66 11.49 10.23
CA ARG A 91 -2.52 12.95 10.20
C ARG A 91 -2.22 13.49 8.80
N ASP A 92 -2.04 12.62 7.82
CA ASP A 92 -1.80 12.99 6.43
C ASP A 92 -2.91 12.46 5.52
N PRO A 93 -3.15 13.12 4.37
CA PRO A 93 -4.09 12.59 3.41
C PRO A 93 -3.57 11.29 2.79
N ILE A 94 -4.50 10.45 2.38
CA ILE A 94 -4.21 9.26 1.58
C ILE A 94 -3.84 9.74 0.19
N CYS A 95 -2.69 9.27 -0.29
CA CYS A 95 -2.03 9.84 -1.45
C CYS A 95 -1.99 8.86 -2.63
N GLU A 96 -2.12 9.42 -3.83
CA GLU A 96 -1.72 8.79 -5.07
C GLU A 96 -0.22 8.96 -5.25
N ILE A 97 0.46 7.85 -5.55
CA ILE A 97 1.90 7.74 -5.69
C ILE A 97 2.19 7.06 -7.04
N PRO A 98 3.01 7.66 -7.92
CA PRO A 98 3.42 7.01 -9.15
C PRO A 98 4.11 5.66 -8.87
N ILE A 99 3.76 4.61 -9.61
CA ILE A 99 4.22 3.23 -9.35
C ILE A 99 5.75 3.15 -9.33
N ASN A 100 6.40 3.82 -10.26
CA ASN A 100 7.85 3.91 -10.37
C ASN A 100 8.50 4.64 -9.17
N ILE A 101 7.84 5.63 -8.57
CA ILE A 101 8.31 6.28 -7.34
C ILE A 101 8.11 5.34 -6.15
N PHE A 102 6.94 4.73 -6.02
CA PHE A 102 6.65 3.75 -4.98
C PHE A 102 7.65 2.59 -5.00
N ILE A 103 7.82 1.92 -6.14
CA ILE A 103 8.69 0.72 -6.24
C ILE A 103 10.14 1.04 -5.89
N ASN A 104 10.67 2.19 -6.31
CA ASN A 104 12.07 2.54 -6.03
C ASN A 104 12.29 3.00 -4.58
N LYS A 105 11.23 3.31 -3.83
CA LYS A 105 11.27 3.81 -2.46
C LYS A 105 10.30 3.06 -1.55
N TRP A 106 10.02 1.79 -1.87
CA TRP A 106 8.90 1.07 -1.26
C TRP A 106 9.11 0.95 0.25
N LEU A 107 10.34 0.70 0.68
CA LEU A 107 10.67 0.56 2.09
C LEU A 107 10.48 1.88 2.84
N ASP A 108 10.85 3.01 2.25
CA ASP A 108 10.63 4.34 2.85
C ASP A 108 9.14 4.63 3.05
N PHE A 109 8.30 4.31 2.05
CA PHE A 109 6.85 4.49 2.16
C PHE A 109 6.25 3.60 3.23
N VAL A 110 6.69 2.34 3.30
CA VAL A 110 6.23 1.37 4.30
C VAL A 110 6.70 1.77 5.70
N ALA A 111 7.95 2.20 5.86
CA ALA A 111 8.50 2.70 7.13
C ALA A 111 7.82 4.00 7.57
N GLY A 112 7.55 4.92 6.64
CA GLY A 112 6.75 6.12 6.87
C GLY A 112 5.34 5.78 7.36
N ALA A 113 4.79 4.66 6.90
CA ALA A 113 3.51 4.12 7.36
C ALA A 113 3.61 3.17 8.56
N GLN A 114 4.71 3.22 9.31
CA GLN A 114 4.95 2.38 10.49
C GLN A 114 4.82 0.87 10.21
N TYR A 115 5.15 0.44 8.99
CA TYR A 115 5.09 -0.93 8.51
C TYR A 115 3.68 -1.54 8.45
N GLU A 116 2.65 -0.71 8.54
CA GLU A 116 1.24 -1.12 8.55
C GLU A 116 0.42 -0.25 7.59
N THR A 117 0.17 -0.75 6.38
CA THR A 117 -0.44 0.08 5.32
C THR A 117 -1.08 -0.76 4.22
N THR A 118 -2.01 -0.16 3.49
CA THR A 118 -2.54 -0.71 2.25
C THR A 118 -2.22 0.19 1.07
N ALA A 119 -2.02 -0.45 -0.07
CA ALA A 119 -1.85 0.21 -1.35
C ALA A 119 -2.76 -0.46 -2.39
N THR A 120 -3.40 0.33 -3.23
CA THR A 120 -4.28 -0.17 -4.31
C THR A 120 -4.16 0.66 -5.57
N THR A 121 -4.17 0.04 -6.74
CA THR A 121 -4.29 0.75 -8.02
C THR A 121 -5.58 1.57 -8.09
N SER A 122 -5.60 2.63 -8.90
CA SER A 122 -6.75 3.56 -9.02
C SER A 122 -8.04 2.94 -9.58
N ASP A 123 -7.96 1.75 -10.19
CA ASP A 123 -9.11 0.95 -10.60
C ASP A 123 -9.45 -0.18 -9.61
N GLY A 124 -8.64 -0.36 -8.57
CA GLY A 124 -8.79 -1.38 -7.53
C GLY A 124 -8.48 -2.81 -7.96
N LYS A 125 -7.95 -3.04 -9.17
CA LYS A 125 -7.65 -4.40 -9.64
C LYS A 125 -6.50 -5.04 -8.89
N LEU A 126 -5.48 -4.27 -8.55
CA LEU A 126 -4.34 -4.72 -7.76
C LEU A 126 -4.35 -4.03 -6.41
N PHE A 127 -4.11 -4.80 -5.36
CA PHE A 127 -3.98 -4.28 -4.01
C PHE A 127 -3.07 -5.17 -3.17
N MET A 128 -2.46 -4.52 -2.18
CA MET A 128 -1.55 -5.15 -1.25
C MET A 128 -1.66 -4.52 0.13
N GLU A 129 -1.25 -5.28 1.14
CA GLU A 129 -1.25 -4.87 2.53
C GLU A 129 0.06 -5.28 3.19
N PHE A 130 0.79 -4.29 3.71
CA PHE A 130 1.93 -4.49 4.59
C PHE A 130 1.41 -4.56 6.02
N ARG A 131 1.80 -5.62 6.74
CA ARG A 131 1.31 -5.89 8.09
C ARG A 131 2.47 -5.98 9.08
N LYS A 132 2.14 -5.69 10.34
CA LYS A 132 2.98 -5.98 11.50
C LYS A 132 3.40 -7.45 11.51
N GLY A 133 4.68 -7.70 11.80
CA GLY A 133 5.27 -9.04 11.64
C GLY A 133 5.80 -9.29 10.22
N ASP A 134 6.05 -8.22 9.48
CA ASP A 134 6.88 -8.21 8.27
C ASP A 134 6.31 -9.02 7.09
N LEU A 135 4.98 -9.15 7.03
CA LEU A 135 4.29 -9.85 5.95
C LEU A 135 3.67 -8.86 4.96
N LEU A 136 3.89 -9.12 3.67
CA LEU A 136 3.21 -8.44 2.58
C LEU A 136 2.20 -9.41 1.99
N TYR A 137 0.92 -9.02 2.01
CA TYR A 137 -0.15 -9.71 1.30
C TYR A 137 -0.46 -8.96 0.00
N SER A 138 -0.80 -9.69 -1.06
CA SER A 138 -1.16 -9.10 -2.35
C SER A 138 -2.11 -10.03 -3.10
N ASN A 139 -2.94 -9.46 -3.98
CA ASN A 139 -3.78 -10.24 -4.90
C ASN A 139 -3.10 -10.52 -6.26
N PHE A 140 -1.80 -10.24 -6.35
CA PHE A 140 -0.98 -10.44 -7.54
C PHE A 140 0.36 -11.05 -7.15
N LYS A 141 0.97 -11.79 -8.08
CA LYS A 141 2.19 -12.53 -7.78
C LYS A 141 3.40 -11.59 -7.71
N ILE A 142 4.04 -11.54 -6.54
CA ILE A 142 5.39 -11.00 -6.35
C ILE A 142 6.34 -12.21 -6.34
N LYS A 143 7.15 -12.35 -7.40
CA LYS A 143 8.01 -13.53 -7.59
C LYS A 143 9.17 -13.55 -6.63
#